data_AF-A0A9Q0AN88-F1
#
_entry.id   AF-A0A9Q0AN88-F1
#
_cell.length_a   1.000
_cell.length_b   1.000
_cell.length_c   1.000
_cell.angle_alpha   90.00
_cell.angle_beta   90.00
_cell.angle_gamma   90.00
#
_symmetry.space_group_name_H-M   'P 1'
#
loop_
_entity.id
_entity.type
_entity.pdbx_description
1 polymer ?
#
loop_
_entity_poly.entity_id
_entity_poly.type
_entity_poly.pdbx_seq_one_letter_code
_entity_poly.pdbx_strand_id
1 'polypeptide(L)'
;MALAEGELNGFPANPYDPFCAMSCLRSLSSLMLDCSGMDGGTLGMMMMSTTSACWASNTPYLTSLSWCMHTKCAEFNIPNSKLEYFWETEATGQASAGVQTESAKWSFAEALANVEGPPSIQLQANDTWLNVTSLVSPEVYVMQWNVLTSVQRETSIENAYG
;
A
#
# COMPACT_ATOMS: atom_id res chain seq x y z
N MET A 1 -15.56 24.31 5.41
CA MET A 1 -14.38 23.91 6.20
C MET A 1 -14.91 23.38 7.52
N ALA A 2 -15.06 22.06 7.64
CA ALA A 2 -15.38 21.43 8.91
C ALA A 2 -14.05 20.97 9.51
N LEU A 3 -13.65 21.63 10.59
CA LEU A 3 -12.52 21.24 11.41
C LEU A 3 -12.94 19.98 12.17
N ALA A 4 -12.09 18.96 12.16
CA ALA A 4 -12.27 17.78 12.99
C ALA A 4 -12.16 18.22 14.46
N GLU A 5 -13.29 18.25 15.16
CA GLU A 5 -13.33 18.52 16.58
C GLU A 5 -13.23 17.19 17.35
N GLY A 6 -12.09 17.01 18.03
CA GLY A 6 -12.03 16.23 19.27
C GLY A 6 -11.34 14.87 19.22
N GLU A 7 -10.03 14.82 18.94
CA GLU A 7 -9.18 13.74 19.45
C GLU A 7 -8.41 14.28 20.67
N LEU A 8 -8.68 13.70 21.85
CA LEU A 8 -8.00 14.06 23.09
C LEU A 8 -6.53 13.60 23.04
N ASN A 9 -5.63 14.56 23.28
CA ASN A 9 -4.18 14.47 23.45
C ASN A 9 -3.65 13.12 23.99
N GLY A 10 -2.71 12.53 23.26
CA GLY A 10 -1.76 11.54 23.79
C GLY A 10 -1.52 10.33 22.90
N PHE A 11 -2.43 10.07 21.96
CA PHE A 11 -2.36 8.88 21.13
C PHE A 11 -1.90 9.23 19.70
N PRO A 12 -0.72 8.78 19.23
CA PRO A 12 -0.29 9.06 17.87
C PRO A 12 -1.29 8.47 16.87
N ALA A 13 -1.65 9.26 15.86
CA ALA A 13 -2.49 8.83 14.75
C ALA A 13 -1.92 7.53 14.16
N ASN A 14 -2.78 6.53 13.91
CA ASN A 14 -2.37 5.24 13.35
C ASN A 14 -1.68 5.46 11.99
N PRO A 15 -0.36 5.22 11.86
CA PRO A 15 0.37 5.49 10.63
C PRO A 15 0.00 4.51 9.50
N TYR A 16 -0.79 3.48 9.79
CA TYR A 16 -1.18 2.43 8.85
C TYR A 16 -2.65 2.52 8.42
N ASP A 17 -3.33 3.62 8.74
CA ASP A 17 -4.74 3.82 8.42
C ASP A 17 -4.98 4.17 6.94
N PRO A 18 -5.91 3.51 6.23
CA PRO A 18 -6.67 2.33 6.64
C PRO A 18 -5.88 1.03 6.43
N PHE A 19 -5.97 0.10 7.40
CA PHE A 19 -5.26 -1.18 7.35
C PHE A 19 -5.53 -1.96 6.08
N CYS A 20 -6.75 -1.92 5.55
CA CYS A 20 -7.11 -2.65 4.34
C CYS A 20 -6.26 -2.21 3.13
N ALA A 21 -5.98 -0.92 3.01
CA ALA A 21 -5.19 -0.36 1.93
C ALA A 21 -3.69 -0.57 2.18
N MET A 22 -3.24 -0.36 3.42
CA MET A 22 -1.85 -0.59 3.81
C MET A 22 -1.44 -2.07 3.65
N SER A 23 -2.34 -3.01 3.96
CA SER A 23 -2.13 -4.44 3.70
C SER A 23 -2.01 -4.75 2.21
N CYS A 24 -2.84 -4.14 1.36
CA CYS A 24 -2.71 -4.26 -0.09
C CYS A 24 -1.36 -3.74 -0.59
N LEU A 25 -0.97 -2.53 -0.16
CA LEU A 25 0.30 -1.90 -0.48
C LEU A 25 1.48 -2.80 -0.09
N ARG A 26 1.54 -3.23 1.18
CA ARG A 26 2.62 -4.07 1.70
C ARG A 26 2.69 -5.46 1.08
N SER A 27 1.57 -5.96 0.53
CA SER A 27 1.56 -7.24 -0.17
C SER A 27 2.16 -7.16 -1.58
N LEU A 28 2.21 -5.97 -2.17
CA LEU A 28 2.77 -5.72 -3.49
C LEU A 28 4.18 -5.13 -3.41
N SER A 29 4.54 -4.42 -2.33
CA SER A 29 5.80 -3.70 -2.20
C SER A 29 7.05 -4.59 -2.21
N SER A 30 6.91 -5.89 -1.95
CA SER A 30 8.01 -6.87 -2.04
C SER A 30 8.24 -7.42 -3.44
N LEU A 31 7.32 -7.16 -4.38
CA LEU A 31 7.41 -7.64 -5.75
C LEU A 31 8.27 -6.69 -6.59
N MET A 32 9.00 -7.28 -7.52
CA MET A 32 9.76 -6.55 -8.52
C MET A 32 8.85 -6.13 -9.66
N LEU A 33 9.07 -4.92 -10.14
CA LEU A 33 8.47 -4.37 -11.34
C LEU A 33 9.44 -4.49 -12.53
N ASP A 34 8.91 -4.29 -13.73
CA ASP A 34 9.70 -4.21 -14.95
C ASP A 34 10.76 -3.09 -14.92
N CYS A 35 10.46 -1.97 -14.24
CA CYS A 35 11.37 -0.85 -14.02
C CYS A 35 12.17 -0.95 -12.71
N SER A 36 12.08 -2.05 -11.96
CA SER A 36 12.92 -2.27 -10.77
C SER A 36 14.38 -2.44 -11.18
N GLY A 37 15.27 -1.77 -10.45
CA GLY A 37 16.71 -1.76 -10.74
C GLY A 37 17.53 -2.44 -9.64
N MET A 38 18.76 -2.79 -9.99
CA MET A 38 19.80 -3.06 -9.00
C MET A 38 20.38 -1.72 -8.59
N ASP A 39 20.04 -1.21 -7.41
CA ASP A 39 20.79 -0.09 -6.85
C ASP A 39 22.16 -0.59 -6.40
N GLY A 40 23.19 0.21 -6.68
CA GLY A 40 24.59 -0.12 -6.41
C GLY A 40 24.90 -0.21 -4.92
N GLY A 41 24.56 -1.33 -4.31
CA GLY A 41 25.01 -1.69 -2.96
C GLY A 41 26.51 -1.89 -2.90
N THR A 42 27.10 -1.70 -1.72
CA THR A 42 28.50 -2.05 -1.46
C THR A 42 28.76 -3.52 -1.82
N LEU A 43 29.96 -3.82 -2.34
CA LEU A 43 30.41 -5.16 -2.76
C LEU A 43 29.95 -6.25 -1.77
N GLY A 44 28.86 -6.95 -2.10
CA GLY A 44 28.30 -8.05 -1.30
C GLY A 44 26.80 -7.98 -0.97
N MET A 45 26.13 -6.82 -1.11
CA MET A 45 24.67 -6.69 -0.87
C MET A 45 24.00 -5.93 -2.02
N MET A 46 23.72 -6.62 -3.13
CA MET A 46 22.83 -6.08 -4.16
C MET A 46 21.40 -6.06 -3.60
N MET A 47 20.87 -4.87 -3.34
CA MET A 47 19.45 -4.70 -3.00
C MET A 47 18.72 -4.31 -4.28
N MET A 48 17.74 -5.11 -4.68
CA MET A 48 16.79 -4.67 -5.71
C MET A 48 15.94 -3.56 -5.10
N SER A 49 15.94 -2.39 -5.72
CA SER A 49 15.13 -1.25 -5.30
C SER A 49 14.15 -0.87 -6.40
N THR A 50 12.98 -0.41 -5.98
CA THR A 50 11.97 0.15 -6.87
C THR A 50 11.78 1.60 -6.49
N THR A 51 12.10 2.51 -7.40
CA THR A 51 11.98 3.96 -7.15
C THR A 51 10.52 4.40 -7.13
N SER A 52 10.24 5.53 -6.47
CA SER A 52 8.89 6.10 -6.43
C SER A 52 8.35 6.42 -7.82
N ALA A 53 9.22 6.88 -8.73
CA ALA A 53 8.90 7.08 -10.15
C ALA A 53 8.47 5.78 -10.86
N CYS A 54 9.11 4.66 -10.54
CA CYS A 54 8.75 3.36 -11.10
C CYS A 54 7.37 2.91 -10.61
N TRP A 55 7.09 3.01 -9.31
CA TRP A 55 5.75 2.73 -8.76
C TRP A 55 4.68 3.64 -9.38
N ALA A 56 4.96 4.95 -9.49
CA ALA A 56 4.03 5.95 -9.99
C ALA A 56 3.65 5.78 -11.47
N SER A 57 4.48 5.11 -12.27
CA SER A 57 4.26 4.95 -13.70
C SER A 57 3.89 3.52 -14.13
N ASN A 58 4.10 2.51 -13.28
CA ASN A 58 3.88 1.11 -13.61
C ASN A 58 2.39 0.71 -13.62
N THR A 59 1.86 0.31 -14.79
CA THR A 59 0.45 -0.07 -14.96
C THR A 59 0.05 -1.31 -14.13
N PRO A 60 0.76 -2.45 -14.22
CA PRO A 60 0.43 -3.64 -13.44
C PRO A 60 0.28 -3.36 -11.94
N TYR A 61 1.17 -2.55 -11.39
CA TYR A 61 1.15 -2.15 -10.00
C TYR A 61 -0.08 -1.33 -9.64
N LEU A 62 -0.30 -0.20 -10.30
CA LEU A 62 -1.40 0.71 -9.95
C LEU A 62 -2.77 0.03 -10.10
N THR A 63 -2.95 -0.77 -11.14
CA THR A 63 -4.19 -1.53 -11.36
C THR A 63 -4.39 -2.65 -10.33
N SER A 64 -3.32 -3.36 -9.94
CA SER A 64 -3.41 -4.40 -8.90
C SER A 64 -3.69 -3.80 -7.52
N LEU A 65 -3.02 -2.69 -7.18
CA LEU A 65 -3.19 -2.00 -5.90
C LEU A 65 -4.59 -1.41 -5.78
N SER A 66 -5.05 -0.67 -6.80
CA SER A 66 -6.39 -0.07 -6.81
C SER A 66 -7.49 -1.13 -6.72
N TRP A 67 -7.36 -2.25 -7.44
CA TRP A 67 -8.31 -3.36 -7.33
C TRP A 67 -8.32 -4.00 -5.94
N CYS A 68 -7.15 -4.23 -5.34
CA CYS A 68 -7.06 -4.76 -3.98
C CYS A 68 -7.72 -3.82 -2.97
N MET A 69 -7.41 -2.52 -3.03
CA MET A 69 -8.02 -1.52 -2.15
C MET A 69 -9.54 -1.47 -2.33
N HIS A 70 -10.02 -1.44 -3.58
CA HIS A 70 -11.44 -1.41 -3.89
C HIS A 70 -12.19 -2.60 -3.26
N THR A 71 -11.64 -3.81 -3.40
CA THR A 71 -12.29 -5.03 -2.91
C THR A 71 -12.17 -5.19 -1.40
N LYS A 72 -10.98 -5.02 -0.84
CA LYS A 72 -10.70 -5.26 0.59
C LYS A 72 -11.21 -4.16 1.50
N CYS A 73 -11.18 -2.91 1.06
CA CYS A 73 -11.67 -1.79 1.88
C CYS A 73 -13.18 -1.63 1.84
N ALA A 74 -13.86 -2.21 0.84
CA ALA A 74 -15.33 -2.25 0.81
C ALA A 74 -15.91 -3.00 2.01
N GLU A 75 -15.24 -4.06 2.49
CA GLU A 75 -15.64 -4.84 3.67
C GLU A 75 -15.75 -3.98 4.94
N PHE A 76 -15.00 -2.87 4.99
CA PHE A 76 -14.94 -1.96 6.14
C PHE A 76 -15.65 -0.62 5.91
N ASN A 77 -16.38 -0.48 4.79
CA ASN A 77 -17.08 0.75 4.41
C ASN A 77 -16.16 2.00 4.39
N ILE A 78 -14.89 1.84 3.98
CA ILE A 78 -13.97 2.97 3.85
C ILE A 78 -14.44 3.88 2.70
N PRO A 79 -14.62 5.18 2.93
CA PRO A 79 -15.07 6.09 1.87
C PRO A 79 -13.97 6.28 0.81
N ASN A 80 -14.37 6.45 -0.45
CA ASN A 80 -13.45 6.67 -1.56
C ASN A 80 -12.52 7.88 -1.33
N SER A 81 -12.99 8.95 -0.68
CA SER A 81 -12.15 10.11 -0.37
C SER A 81 -10.95 9.77 0.52
N LYS A 82 -11.10 8.80 1.43
CA LYS A 82 -10.01 8.31 2.27
C LYS A 82 -9.07 7.39 1.50
N LEU A 83 -9.58 6.63 0.54
CA LEU A 83 -8.76 5.81 -0.35
C LEU A 83 -7.95 6.66 -1.34
N GLU A 84 -8.52 7.75 -1.86
CA GLU A 84 -7.80 8.74 -2.68
C GLU A 84 -6.70 9.42 -1.87
N TYR A 85 -6.98 9.84 -0.63
CA TYR A 85 -5.94 10.42 0.22
C TYR A 85 -4.79 9.44 0.47
N PHE A 86 -5.11 8.18 0.82
CA PHE A 86 -4.09 7.13 0.96
C PHE A 86 -3.31 6.92 -0.35
N TRP A 87 -3.98 6.97 -1.49
CA TRP A 87 -3.35 6.81 -2.80
C TRP A 87 -2.34 7.91 -3.08
N GLU A 88 -2.68 9.16 -2.78
CA GLU A 88 -1.82 10.33 -2.99
C GLU A 88 -0.59 10.34 -2.07
N THR A 89 -0.70 9.78 -0.86
CA THR A 89 0.38 9.86 0.15
C THR A 89 1.18 8.58 0.31
N GLU A 90 0.62 7.40 0.03
CA GLU A 90 1.26 6.11 0.35
C GLU A 90 1.46 5.19 -0.85
N ALA A 91 0.73 5.35 -1.96
CA ALA A 91 0.71 4.34 -3.03
C ALA A 91 2.02 4.24 -3.81
N THR A 92 2.82 5.28 -3.91
CA THR A 92 4.05 5.30 -4.75
C THR A 92 5.31 5.60 -3.94
N GLY A 93 5.14 5.80 -2.66
CA GLY A 93 6.13 6.12 -1.66
C GLY A 93 5.37 6.24 -0.34
N GLN A 94 5.97 5.83 0.77
CA GLN A 94 5.34 5.95 2.08
C GLN A 94 5.71 7.30 2.68
N ALA A 95 5.01 8.37 2.28
CA ALA A 95 5.29 9.73 2.78
C ALA A 95 5.22 9.79 4.31
N SER A 96 4.28 9.05 4.90
CA SER A 96 4.17 8.87 6.36
C SER A 96 5.43 8.32 7.02
N ALA A 97 6.21 7.52 6.29
CA ALA A 97 7.50 6.96 6.71
C ALA A 97 8.71 7.80 6.25
N GLY A 98 8.49 8.99 5.71
CA GLY A 98 9.54 9.88 5.20
C GLY A 98 10.12 9.45 3.85
N VAL A 99 9.48 8.52 3.15
CA VAL A 99 9.89 8.10 1.80
C VAL A 99 9.31 9.08 0.79
N GLN A 100 10.16 9.56 -0.14
CA GLN A 100 9.71 10.44 -1.21
C GLN A 100 8.58 9.77 -1.99
N THR A 101 7.47 10.49 -2.14
CA THR A 101 6.29 10.02 -2.87
C THR A 101 6.17 10.82 -4.15
N GLU A 102 5.87 10.15 -5.26
CA GLU A 102 5.64 10.78 -6.55
C GLU A 102 4.21 10.56 -6.99
N SER A 103 3.54 11.58 -7.50
CA SER A 103 2.16 11.44 -7.94
C SER A 103 2.03 10.32 -8.97
N ALA A 104 1.18 9.33 -8.68
CA ALA A 104 0.85 8.28 -9.63
C ALA A 104 0.30 8.91 -10.91
N LYS A 105 0.57 8.29 -12.06
CA LYS A 105 0.06 8.75 -13.36
C LYS A 105 -1.48 8.79 -13.44
N TRP A 106 -2.15 8.10 -12.53
CA TRP A 106 -3.60 8.01 -12.38
C TRP A 106 -3.97 8.21 -10.91
N SER A 107 -5.10 8.86 -10.65
CA SER A 107 -5.80 8.81 -9.36
C SER A 107 -6.27 7.39 -9.04
N PHE A 108 -6.72 7.14 -7.80
CA PHE A 108 -7.23 5.82 -7.43
C PHE A 108 -8.46 5.45 -8.28
N ALA A 109 -9.39 6.38 -8.49
CA ALA A 109 -10.56 6.19 -9.34
C ALA A 109 -10.18 5.90 -10.81
N GLU A 110 -9.21 6.62 -11.38
CA GLU A 110 -8.73 6.37 -12.74
C GLU A 110 -8.00 5.03 -12.85
N ALA A 111 -7.16 4.67 -11.88
CA ALA A 111 -6.47 3.38 -11.86
C ALA A 111 -7.47 2.22 -11.82
N LEU A 112 -8.53 2.35 -11.02
CA LEU A 112 -9.62 1.36 -10.96
C LEU A 112 -10.41 1.30 -12.28
N ALA A 113 -10.66 2.44 -12.93
CA ALA A 113 -11.34 2.50 -14.22
C ALA A 113 -10.53 1.87 -15.37
N ASN A 114 -9.20 1.83 -15.25
CA ASN A 114 -8.30 1.18 -16.20
C ASN A 114 -8.21 -0.35 -16.01
N VAL A 115 -8.88 -0.92 -15.01
CA VAL A 115 -8.97 -2.37 -14.83
C VAL A 115 -10.02 -2.92 -15.82
N GLU A 116 -9.57 -3.63 -16.86
CA GLU A 116 -10.43 -4.22 -17.92
C GLU A 116 -11.22 -5.46 -17.44
N GLY A 117 -11.87 -5.36 -16.29
CA GLY A 117 -12.58 -6.44 -15.60
C GLY A 117 -11.78 -7.09 -14.47
N PRO A 118 -12.43 -7.90 -13.61
CA PRO A 118 -11.78 -8.50 -12.45
C PRO A 118 -10.50 -9.26 -12.85
N PRO A 119 -9.33 -8.94 -12.26
CA PRO A 119 -8.09 -9.64 -12.55
C PRO A 119 -8.24 -11.15 -12.26
N SER A 120 -7.83 -11.99 -13.20
CA SER A 120 -7.95 -13.45 -13.08
C SER A 120 -6.67 -14.12 -12.55
N ILE A 121 -5.54 -13.41 -12.61
CA ILE A 121 -4.24 -13.92 -12.17
C ILE A 121 -4.10 -13.68 -10.67
N GLN A 122 -3.89 -14.76 -9.91
CA GLN A 122 -3.73 -14.73 -8.47
C GLN A 122 -2.25 -14.89 -8.11
N LEU A 123 -1.67 -13.85 -7.49
CA LEU A 123 -0.32 -13.94 -6.95
C LEU A 123 -0.22 -15.00 -5.87
N GLN A 124 0.89 -15.73 -5.87
CA GLN A 124 1.30 -16.68 -4.85
C GLN A 124 2.23 -16.00 -3.83
N ALA A 125 2.36 -16.60 -2.64
CA ALA A 125 3.23 -16.05 -1.59
C ALA A 125 4.73 -16.04 -1.96
N ASN A 126 5.15 -16.89 -2.90
CA ASN A 126 6.53 -16.98 -3.37
C ASN A 126 6.78 -16.25 -4.70
N ASP A 127 5.79 -15.54 -5.24
CA ASP A 127 5.98 -14.71 -6.42
C ASP A 127 6.94 -13.56 -6.11
N THR A 128 7.78 -13.25 -7.08
CA THR A 128 8.80 -12.20 -6.96
C THR A 128 8.61 -11.06 -7.94
N TRP A 129 7.68 -11.19 -8.91
CA TRP A 129 7.46 -10.23 -9.97
C TRP A 129 5.99 -9.86 -10.13
N LEU A 130 5.73 -8.60 -10.49
CA LEU A 130 4.42 -8.09 -10.85
C LEU A 130 4.44 -7.55 -12.29
N ASN A 131 4.28 -8.46 -13.25
CA ASN A 131 4.33 -8.12 -14.69
C ASN A 131 2.95 -7.82 -15.29
N VAL A 132 1.88 -8.27 -14.63
CA VAL A 132 0.50 -8.12 -15.10
C VAL A 132 -0.41 -7.75 -13.94
N THR A 133 -1.52 -7.08 -14.23
CA THR A 133 -2.56 -6.79 -13.25
C THR A 133 -3.03 -8.09 -12.61
N SER A 134 -2.89 -8.19 -11.29
CA SER A 134 -3.09 -9.44 -10.55
C SER A 134 -3.82 -9.19 -9.24
N LEU A 135 -4.49 -10.23 -8.75
CA LEU A 135 -5.02 -10.29 -7.40
C LEU A 135 -3.86 -10.48 -6.42
N VAL A 136 -3.89 -9.72 -5.32
CA VAL A 136 -2.96 -9.88 -4.20
C VAL A 136 -3.10 -11.27 -3.58
N SER A 137 -1.97 -11.92 -3.24
CA SER A 137 -1.96 -13.20 -2.53
C SER A 137 -2.79 -13.12 -1.23
N PRO A 138 -3.82 -13.95 -1.04
CA PRO A 138 -4.63 -13.92 0.17
C PRO A 138 -3.81 -14.21 1.42
N GLU A 139 -2.82 -15.09 1.31
CA GLU A 139 -1.91 -15.43 2.41
C GLU A 139 -1.06 -14.22 2.81
N VAL A 140 -0.42 -13.55 1.84
CA VAL A 140 0.39 -12.36 2.11
C VAL A 140 -0.47 -11.23 2.67
N TYR A 141 -1.66 -11.02 2.10
CA TYR A 141 -2.60 -10.01 2.60
C TYR A 141 -2.96 -10.23 4.08
N VAL A 142 -3.34 -11.46 4.45
CA VAL A 142 -3.71 -11.79 5.83
C VAL A 142 -2.51 -11.65 6.77
N MET A 143 -1.31 -12.07 6.34
CA MET A 143 -0.09 -11.86 7.11
C MET A 143 0.15 -10.37 7.37
N GLN A 144 0.09 -9.52 6.33
CA GLN A 144 0.29 -8.08 6.49
C GLN A 144 -0.80 -7.44 7.36
N TRP A 145 -2.06 -7.82 7.18
CA TRP A 145 -3.18 -7.37 8.03
C TRP A 145 -2.94 -7.70 9.51
N ASN A 146 -2.57 -8.95 9.81
CA ASN A 146 -2.33 -9.39 11.18
C ASN A 146 -1.15 -8.64 11.81
N VAL A 147 -0.06 -8.45 11.07
CA VAL A 147 1.10 -7.67 11.54
C VAL A 147 0.68 -6.23 11.85
N LEU A 148 0.04 -5.54 10.91
CA LEU A 148 -0.32 -4.13 11.06
C LEU A 148 -1.29 -3.89 12.23
N THR A 149 -2.31 -4.73 12.36
CA THR A 149 -3.29 -4.62 13.45
C THR A 149 -2.70 -5.00 14.81
N SER A 150 -1.76 -5.96 14.85
CA SER A 150 -1.05 -6.33 16.08
C SER A 150 -0.10 -5.21 16.51
N VAL A 151 0.69 -4.66 15.59
CA VAL A 151 1.59 -3.53 15.89
C VAL A 151 0.80 -2.34 16.43
N GLN A 152 -0.32 -1.97 15.79
CA GLN A 152 -1.14 -0.87 16.30
C GLN A 152 -1.71 -1.16 17.70
N ARG A 153 -2.13 -2.40 17.96
CA ARG A 153 -2.60 -2.82 19.29
C ARG A 153 -1.50 -2.66 20.33
N GLU A 154 -0.31 -3.18 20.07
CA GLU A 154 0.80 -3.08 21.03
C GLU A 154 1.22 -1.63 21.23
N THR A 155 1.38 -0.85 20.16
CA THR A 155 1.63 0.60 20.25
C THR A 155 0.54 1.30 21.07
N SER A 156 -0.71 0.83 21.02
CA SER A 156 -1.77 1.39 21.85
C SER A 156 -1.68 1.10 23.32
N ILE A 157 -1.22 -0.09 23.67
CA ILE A 157 -0.98 -0.48 25.05
C ILE A 157 0.24 0.30 25.57
N GLU A 158 1.33 0.33 24.81
CA GLU A 158 2.55 1.06 25.19
C GLU A 158 2.29 2.56 25.38
N ASN A 159 1.57 3.23 24.48
CA ASN A 159 1.26 4.65 24.66
C ASN A 159 0.31 4.94 25.83
N ALA A 160 -0.49 3.96 26.25
CA ALA A 160 -1.40 4.11 27.39
C ALA A 160 -0.72 3.88 28.74
N TYR A 161 0.35 3.09 28.79
CA TYR A 161 1.00 2.64 30.03
C TYR A 161 2.51 2.94 30.12
N GLY A 162 3.12 3.47 29.07
CA GLY A 162 4.55 3.78 28.95
C GLY A 162 4.98 5.13 29.49
#